data_AF-A0A6N4SWL2-F1
#
_entry.id   AF-A0A6N4SWL2-F1
#
_cell.length_a   1.000
_cell.length_b   1.000
_cell.length_c   1.000
_cell.angle_alpha   90.00
_cell.angle_beta   90.00
_cell.angle_gamma   90.00
#
_symmetry.space_group_name_H-M   'P 1'
#
loop_
_entity.id
_entity.type
_entity.pdbx_description
1 polymer ?
#
loop_
_entity_poly.entity_id
_entity_poly.type
_entity_poly.pdbx_seq_one_letter_code
_entity_poly.pdbx_strand_id
1 'polypeptide(L)'
;MKYVSSRLSSGNNVFPTEIHIEPSGISIKEPGVFKSKSTFISFVDIVSVSIDNPLIGYSTLTFFTNSTAVSVTGFTKKQSEEINALIKAKK
;
A
#
# COMPACT_ATOMS: atom_id res chain seq x y z
N MET A 1 6.03 -10.88 2.48
CA MET A 1 7.03 -9.96 1.85
C MET A 1 6.69 -8.54 2.27
N LYS A 2 7.67 -7.65 2.51
CA LYS A 2 7.42 -6.32 3.10
C LYS A 2 7.90 -5.20 2.18
N TYR A 3 7.06 -4.19 2.00
CA TYR A 3 7.36 -2.93 1.32
C TYR A 3 7.23 -1.77 2.31
N VAL A 4 8.16 -0.82 2.25
CA VAL A 4 8.21 0.35 3.13
C VAL A 4 8.17 1.59 2.26
N SER A 5 7.29 2.52 2.59
CA SER A 5 7.20 3.80 1.91
C SER A 5 8.41 4.68 2.27
N SER A 6 8.75 5.60 1.38
CA SER A 6 9.85 6.53 1.59
C SER A 6 9.48 7.55 2.65
N ARG A 7 10.41 7.79 3.58
CA ARG A 7 10.32 8.88 4.58
C ARG A 7 10.40 10.27 3.96
N LEU A 8 10.79 10.39 2.69
CA LEU A 8 10.83 11.66 1.97
C LEU A 8 9.47 12.01 1.33
N SER A 9 8.50 11.09 1.39
CA SER A 9 7.15 11.33 0.90
C SER A 9 6.29 12.00 1.98
N SER A 10 5.40 12.90 1.54
CA SER A 10 4.50 13.63 2.43
C SER A 10 3.69 12.67 3.31
N GLY A 11 3.62 12.94 4.61
CA GLY A 11 2.91 12.11 5.59
C GLY A 11 3.72 10.95 6.20
N ASN A 12 4.87 10.60 5.61
CA ASN A 12 5.72 9.48 6.07
C ASN A 12 7.03 9.93 6.77
N ASN A 13 7.19 11.24 7.02
CA ASN A 13 8.45 11.84 7.50
C ASN A 13 8.93 11.29 8.85
N VAL A 14 8.01 10.93 9.75
CA VAL A 14 8.35 10.44 11.10
C VAL A 14 8.27 8.92 11.17
N PHE A 15 7.24 8.33 10.58
CA PHE A 15 7.07 6.89 10.51
C PHE A 15 6.55 6.48 9.12
N PRO A 16 7.25 5.59 8.40
CA PRO A 16 6.84 5.19 7.06
C PRO A 16 5.71 4.16 7.11
N THR A 17 4.77 4.29 6.19
CA THR A 17 3.74 3.29 5.93
C THR A 17 4.37 1.99 5.42
N GLU A 18 3.87 0.86 5.90
CA GLU A 18 4.35 -0.46 5.50
C GLU A 18 3.22 -1.29 4.88
N ILE A 19 3.53 -2.01 3.80
CA ILE A 19 2.64 -3.01 3.22
C ILE A 19 3.30 -4.37 3.36
N HIS A 20 2.61 -5.30 4.01
CA HIS A 20 3.04 -6.67 4.21
C HIS A 20 2.14 -7.58 3.37
N ILE A 21 2.75 -8.29 2.42
CA ILE A 21 2.10 -9.32 1.62
C ILE A 21 2.09 -10.60 2.46
N GLU A 22 0.89 -10.99 2.87
CA GLU A 22 0.59 -12.18 3.67
C GLU A 22 0.05 -13.31 2.76
N PRO A 23 -0.07 -14.56 3.27
CA PRO A 23 -0.62 -15.66 2.49
C PRO A 23 -2.04 -15.42 1.96
N SER A 24 -2.90 -14.76 2.75
CA SER A 24 -4.32 -14.56 2.45
C SER A 24 -4.69 -13.13 2.03
N GLY A 25 -3.76 -12.18 2.08
CA GLY A 25 -4.07 -10.78 1.78
C GLY A 25 -2.89 -9.85 1.96
N ILE A 26 -3.21 -8.57 2.16
CA ILE A 26 -2.25 -7.53 2.50
C ILE A 26 -2.56 -6.93 3.86
N SER A 27 -1.53 -6.67 4.65
CA SER A 27 -1.60 -5.86 5.86
C SER A 27 -0.91 -4.52 5.64
N ILE A 28 -1.64 -3.44 5.87
CA ILE A 28 -1.18 -2.07 5.71
C ILE A 28 -1.03 -1.48 7.10
N LYS A 29 0.19 -1.10 7.46
CA LYS A 29 0.50 -0.44 8.72
C LYS A 29 0.77 1.04 8.46
N GLU A 30 -0.14 1.87 8.92
CA GLU A 30 -0.05 3.33 8.88
C GLU A 30 0.34 3.82 10.29
N PRO A 31 1.62 4.08 10.55
CA PRO A 31 2.06 4.55 11.85
C PRO A 31 1.68 6.03 12.06
N GLY A 32 0.91 6.31 13.12
CA GLY A 32 0.58 7.66 13.57
C GLY A 32 1.30 8.01 14.87
N VAL A 33 1.46 9.31 15.13
CA VAL A 33 2.17 9.85 16.32
C VAL A 33 1.53 9.38 17.64
N PHE A 34 0.21 9.20 17.67
CA PHE A 34 -0.53 8.79 18.88
C PHE A 34 -1.13 7.38 18.81
N LYS A 35 -1.47 6.90 17.60
CA LYS A 35 -1.98 5.55 17.37
C LYS A 35 -1.49 5.04 16.03
N SER A 36 -0.96 3.82 16.01
CA SER A 36 -0.74 3.09 14.76
C SER A 36 -2.05 2.46 14.32
N LYS A 37 -2.35 2.55 13.02
CA LYS A 37 -3.50 1.90 12.39
C LYS A 37 -2.98 0.74 11.55
N SER A 38 -3.55 -0.44 11.75
CA SER A 38 -3.29 -1.61 10.92
C SER A 38 -4.57 -1.99 10.21
N THR A 39 -4.52 -2.08 8.89
CA THR A 39 -5.66 -2.46 8.05
C THR A 39 -5.29 -3.74 7.32
N PHE A 40 -6.08 -4.80 7.50
CA PHE A 40 -5.93 -6.04 6.73
C PHE A 40 -6.99 -6.09 5.62
N ILE A 41 -6.58 -6.47 4.41
CA ILE A 41 -7.45 -6.63 3.25
C ILE A 41 -7.16 -8.00 2.63
N SER A 42 -8.17 -8.88 2.59
CA SER A 42 -8.07 -10.18 1.91
C SER A 42 -7.93 -10.00 0.40
N PHE A 43 -7.16 -10.85 -0.28
CA PHE A 43 -7.06 -10.79 -1.75
C PHE A 43 -8.43 -10.95 -2.44
N VAL A 44 -9.32 -11.75 -1.83
CA VAL A 44 -10.68 -11.97 -2.35
C VAL A 44 -11.53 -10.69 -2.30
N ASP A 45 -11.28 -9.83 -1.31
CA ASP A 45 -12.02 -8.58 -1.15
C ASP A 45 -11.48 -7.45 -2.04
N ILE A 46 -10.28 -7.59 -2.59
CA ILE A 46 -9.69 -6.59 -3.50
C ILE A 46 -10.35 -6.71 -4.87
N VAL A 47 -11.18 -5.72 -5.20
CA VAL A 47 -11.82 -5.59 -6.51
C VAL A 47 -10.77 -5.18 -7.55
N SER A 48 -10.03 -4.11 -7.26
CA SER A 48 -8.99 -3.58 -8.14
C SER A 48 -7.92 -2.83 -7.37
N VAL A 49 -6.76 -2.63 -8.00
CA VAL A 49 -5.67 -1.81 -7.49
C VAL A 49 -5.36 -0.74 -8.54
N SER A 50 -5.46 0.52 -8.15
CA SER A 50 -5.02 1.65 -8.95
C SER A 50 -3.64 2.11 -8.50
N ILE A 51 -2.79 2.46 -9.47
CA ILE A 51 -1.47 3.03 -9.20
C ILE A 51 -1.40 4.39 -9.90
N ASP A 52 -1.21 5.44 -9.11
CA ASP A 52 -0.82 6.75 -9.60
C ASP A 52 0.70 6.89 -9.49
N ASN A 53 1.35 7.02 -10.65
CA ASN A 53 2.80 7.16 -10.76
C ASN A 53 3.13 8.55 -11.32
N PRO A 54 3.58 9.52 -10.50
CA PRO A 54 4.07 10.78 -11.02
C PRO A 54 5.37 10.57 -11.83
N LEU A 55 5.65 11.50 -12.75
CA LEU A 55 6.88 11.44 -13.57
C LEU A 55 8.15 11.50 -12.70
N ILE A 56 8.10 12.25 -11.59
CA ILE A 56 9.16 12.37 -10.59
C ILE A 56 8.51 12.29 -9.20
N GLY A 57 9.07 11.47 -8.32
CA GLY A 57 8.63 11.36 -6.92
C GLY A 57 8.14 9.96 -6.56
N TYR A 58 7.10 9.91 -5.74
CA TYR A 58 6.57 8.67 -5.18
C TYR A 58 5.14 8.41 -5.65
N SER A 59 4.86 7.15 -5.84
CA SER A 59 3.59 6.61 -6.28
C SER A 59 2.61 6.48 -5.14
N THR A 60 1.33 6.46 -5.51
CA THR A 60 0.21 6.19 -4.62
C THR A 60 -0.52 4.95 -5.11
N LEU A 61 -0.75 4.00 -4.20
CA LEU A 61 -1.59 2.82 -4.46
C LEU A 61 -2.95 3.03 -3.81
N THR A 62 -4.01 2.76 -4.56
CA THR A 62 -5.38 2.71 -4.02
C THR A 62 -5.94 1.30 -4.21
N PHE A 63 -6.21 0.63 -3.10
CA PHE A 63 -6.85 -0.68 -3.05
C PHE A 63 -8.36 -0.49 -2.92
N PHE A 64 -9.10 -0.85 -3.97
CA PHE A 64 -10.55 -0.82 -3.96
C PHE A 64 -11.07 -2.17 -3.49
N THR A 65 -11.90 -2.16 -2.45
CA THR A 65 -12.65 -3.32 -1.97
C THR A 65 -14.13 -3.17 -2.26
N ASN A 66 -14.93 -4.20 -1.98
CA ASN A 66 -16.38 -4.15 -2.15
C ASN A 66 -17.06 -3.06 -1.30
N SER A 67 -16.43 -2.63 -0.20
CA SER A 67 -17.03 -1.71 0.78
C SER A 67 -16.30 -0.38 0.91
N THR A 68 -15.02 -0.31 0.57
CA THR A 68 -14.19 0.88 0.81
C THR A 68 -13.00 0.96 -0.12
N ALA A 69 -12.29 2.09 -0.10
CA ALA A 69 -11.03 2.28 -0.78
C ALA A 69 -9.96 2.67 0.24
N VAL A 70 -8.80 2.00 0.18
CA VAL A 70 -7.65 2.30 1.04
C VAL A 70 -6.53 2.82 0.17
N SER A 71 -6.12 4.08 0.39
CA SER A 71 -5.05 4.73 -0.36
C SER A 71 -3.80 4.90 0.49
N VAL A 72 -2.65 4.55 -0.08
CA VAL A 72 -1.34 4.66 0.57
C VAL A 72 -0.33 5.26 -0.40
N THR A 73 0.50 6.17 0.10
CA THR A 73 1.46 6.92 -0.70
C THR A 73 2.89 6.72 -0.22
N GLY A 74 3.85 7.09 -1.07
CA GLY A 74 5.26 7.09 -0.75
C GLY A 74 6.04 5.90 -1.26
N PHE A 75 5.44 5.05 -2.09
CA PHE A 75 6.14 3.91 -2.69
C PHE A 75 6.84 4.34 -3.97
N THR A 76 7.96 3.70 -4.30
CA THR A 76 8.56 3.91 -5.63
C THR A 76 7.66 3.29 -6.70
N LYS A 77 7.80 3.76 -7.95
CA LYS A 77 7.10 3.17 -9.11
C LYS A 77 7.31 1.66 -9.19
N LYS A 78 8.57 1.21 -9.06
CA LYS A 78 8.94 -0.21 -9.06
C LYS A 78 8.22 -0.99 -7.96
N GLN A 79 8.24 -0.50 -6.71
CA GLN A 79 7.54 -1.17 -5.60
C GLN A 79 6.03 -1.25 -5.86
N SER A 80 5.43 -0.19 -6.38
CA SER A 80 3.99 -0.13 -6.64
C SER A 80 3.57 -1.14 -7.72
N GLU A 81 4.36 -1.25 -8.78
CA GLU A 81 4.18 -2.23 -9.85
C GLU A 81 4.37 -3.66 -9.34
N GLU A 82 5.40 -3.92 -8.53
CA GLU A 82 5.65 -5.22 -7.90
C GLU A 82 4.50 -5.65 -6.97
N ILE A 83 4.01 -4.74 -6.13
CA ILE A 83 2.87 -4.99 -5.24
C ILE A 83 1.64 -5.40 -6.04
N ASN A 84 1.31 -4.65 -7.10
CA ASN A 84 0.15 -4.95 -7.95
C ASN A 84 0.30 -6.28 -8.69
N ALA A 85 1.49 -6.58 -9.21
CA ALA A 85 1.77 -7.87 -9.84
C ALA A 85 1.59 -9.04 -8.85
N LEU A 86 2.07 -8.90 -7.61
CA LEU A 86 1.91 -9.92 -6.57
C LEU A 86 0.45 -10.13 -6.17
N ILE A 87 -0.33 -9.06 -6.04
CA ILE A 87 -1.76 -9.15 -5.73
C ILE A 87 -2.49 -9.87 -6.87
N LYS A 88 -2.21 -9.50 -8.13
CA LYS A 88 -2.80 -10.16 -9.30
C LYS A 88 -2.45 -11.64 -9.41
N ALA A 89 -1.25 -12.04 -8.99
CA ALA A 89 -0.83 -13.44 -9.01
C ALA A 89 -1.45 -14.30 -7.89
N LYS A 90 -2.01 -13.67 -6.85
CA LYS A 90 -2.59 -14.35 -5.67
C LYS A 90 -4.12 -14.28 -5.62
N LYS A 91 -4.73 -13.53 -6.53
CA LYS A 91 -6.18 -13.46 -6.74
C LYS A 91 -6.60 -14.56 -7.70
#